data_AF-A0A931EGR7-F1
#
_entry.id   AF-A0A931EGR7-F1
#
_cell.length_a   1.000
_cell.length_b   1.000
_cell.length_c   1.000
_cell.angle_alpha   90.00
_cell.angle_beta   90.00
_cell.angle_gamma   90.00
#
_symmetry.space_group_name_H-M   'P 1'
#
loop_
_entity.id
_entity.type
_entity.pdbx_description
1 polymer ?
#
loop_
_entity_poly.entity_id
_entity_poly.type
_entity_poly.pdbx_seq_one_letter_code
_entity_poly.pdbx_strand_id
1 'polypeptide(L)'
;MGWIVRDLLLERYGYSMPVEVAESDVAVGVAAVQLVAANPRRVKLYLDNFGAAVVAIGFEPIVTATTGRILASGGELTLDWMRDFDLVTRAIWAISAASGNSVHVTQSTITGADDPVA
;
A
#
# COMPACT_ATOMS: atom_id res chain seq x y z
N MET A 1 15.17 6.97 14.49
CA MET A 1 15.94 6.13 13.55
C MET A 1 14.94 5.12 12.99
N GLY A 2 14.48 5.33 11.75
CA GLY A 2 13.46 4.48 11.13
C GLY A 2 14.10 3.20 10.62
N TRP A 3 13.60 2.05 11.07
CA TRP A 3 14.11 0.75 10.65
C TRP A 3 13.62 0.45 9.24
N ILE A 4 14.54 0.15 8.32
CA ILE A 4 14.17 -0.27 6.96
C ILE A 4 13.88 -1.77 6.94
N VAL A 5 13.02 -2.21 6.02
CA VAL A 5 12.57 -3.62 5.96
C VAL A 5 13.74 -4.59 5.82
N ARG A 6 14.81 -4.17 5.14
CA ARG A 6 16.06 -4.93 5.02
C ARG A 6 16.67 -5.27 6.38
N ASP A 7 16.69 -4.32 7.32
CA ASP A 7 17.28 -4.50 8.65
C ASP A 7 16.45 -5.50 9.47
N LEU A 8 15.11 -5.44 9.34
CA LEU A 8 14.20 -6.39 9.97
C LEU A 8 14.35 -7.83 9.45
N LEU A 9 14.52 -7.99 8.13
CA LEU A 9 14.72 -9.31 7.52
C LEU A 9 16.07 -9.93 7.93
N LEU A 10 17.12 -9.10 7.98
CA LEU A 10 18.43 -9.50 8.47
C LEU A 10 18.40 -9.94 9.93
N GLU A 11 17.76 -9.16 10.80
CA GLU A 11 17.67 -9.49 12.23
C GLU A 11 16.86 -10.76 12.50
N ARG A 12 15.74 -10.95 11.78
CA ARG A 12 14.81 -12.03 12.10
C ARG A 12 15.13 -13.36 11.41
N TYR A 13 15.73 -13.32 10.22
CA TYR A 13 15.97 -14.51 9.41
C TYR A 13 17.45 -14.74 9.09
N GLY A 14 18.34 -13.81 9.42
CA GLY A 14 19.77 -13.92 9.11
C GLY A 14 20.08 -13.77 7.61
N TYR A 15 19.12 -13.32 6.81
CA TYR A 15 19.26 -13.14 5.36
C TYR A 15 19.00 -11.69 4.95
N SER A 16 19.93 -11.11 4.17
CA SER A 16 19.69 -9.85 3.46
C SER A 16 19.03 -10.14 2.13
N MET A 17 17.71 -10.02 2.06
CA MET A 17 17.03 -9.95 0.76
C MET A 17 17.07 -8.51 0.25
N PRO A 18 17.34 -8.27 -1.04
CA PRO A 18 17.20 -6.93 -1.59
C PRO A 18 15.73 -6.50 -1.52
N VAL A 19 15.52 -5.24 -1.15
CA VAL A 19 14.19 -4.63 -1.06
C VAL A 19 14.19 -3.43 -1.97
N GLU A 20 13.22 -3.40 -2.88
CA GLU A 20 12.95 -2.25 -3.72
C GLU A 20 11.85 -1.40 -3.07
N VAL A 21 12.06 -0.09 -3.05
CA VAL A 21 11.06 0.88 -2.59
C VAL A 21 10.59 1.66 -3.81
N ALA A 22 9.29 1.63 -4.04
CA ALA A 22 8.65 2.34 -5.14
C ALA A 22 7.61 3.33 -4.59
N GLU A 23 7.60 4.53 -5.18
CA GLU A 23 6.70 5.62 -4.83
C GLU A 23 5.86 6.02 -6.03
N SER A 24 4.61 6.40 -5.79
CA SER A 24 3.71 6.87 -6.84
C SER A 24 2.57 7.70 -6.26
N ASP A 25 2.11 8.71 -7.00
CA ASP A 25 0.90 9.45 -6.70
C ASP A 25 -0.26 8.97 -7.57
N VAL A 26 -1.41 8.70 -6.95
CA VAL A 26 -2.60 8.22 -7.65
C VAL A 26 -3.76 9.18 -7.40
N ALA A 27 -4.31 9.73 -8.48
CA ALA A 27 -5.49 10.58 -8.42
C ALA A 27 -6.73 9.75 -8.05
N VAL A 28 -7.44 10.18 -7.01
CA VAL A 28 -8.67 9.57 -6.51
C VAL A 28 -9.84 10.52 -6.73
N GLY A 29 -10.91 9.99 -7.32
CA GLY A 29 -12.15 10.72 -7.55
C GLY A 29 -13.38 9.93 -7.14
N VAL A 30 -14.50 10.24 -7.79
CA VAL A 30 -15.82 9.64 -7.49
C VAL A 30 -16.02 8.23 -8.04
N ALA A 31 -15.11 7.76 -8.89
CA ALA A 31 -15.03 6.37 -9.30
C ALA A 31 -13.96 5.67 -8.48
N ALA A 32 -14.16 4.38 -8.19
CA ALA A 32 -13.15 3.56 -7.54
C ALA A 32 -11.93 3.41 -8.47
N VAL A 33 -10.75 3.70 -7.94
CA VAL A 33 -9.46 3.62 -8.64
C VAL A 33 -8.54 2.67 -7.87
N GLN A 34 -7.76 1.87 -8.58
CA GLN A 34 -6.73 1.03 -7.97
C GLN A 34 -5.53 1.88 -7.58
N LEU A 35 -5.17 1.88 -6.29
CA LEU A 35 -3.96 2.53 -5.79
C LEU A 35 -2.73 1.63 -6.02
N VAL A 36 -2.86 0.35 -5.69
CA VAL A 36 -1.82 -0.65 -5.93
C VAL A 36 -2.43 -1.97 -6.38
N ALA A 37 -1.74 -2.64 -7.30
CA ALA A 37 -2.04 -4.01 -7.67
C ALA A 37 -1.70 -4.99 -6.53
N ALA A 38 -2.29 -6.19 -6.59
CA ALA A 38 -1.90 -7.27 -5.70
C ALA A 38 -0.45 -7.67 -6.00
N ASN A 39 0.37 -7.81 -4.97
CA ASN A 39 1.76 -8.19 -5.12
C ASN A 39 2.16 -9.11 -3.95
N PRO A 40 2.39 -10.41 -4.19
CA PRO A 40 2.76 -11.37 -3.15
C PRO A 40 4.14 -11.10 -2.55
N ARG A 41 4.99 -10.31 -3.21
CA ARG A 41 6.32 -9.92 -2.74
C ARG A 41 6.31 -8.62 -1.92
N ARG A 42 5.15 -7.96 -1.77
CA ARG A 42 5.05 -6.72 -0.99
C ARG A 42 5.07 -7.03 0.50
N VAL A 43 5.97 -6.35 1.19
CA VAL A 43 6.21 -6.52 2.64
C VAL A 43 5.76 -5.31 3.44
N LYS A 44 5.66 -4.15 2.80
CA LYS A 44 5.22 -2.91 3.44
C LYS A 44 4.49 -2.02 2.46
N LEU A 45 3.47 -1.34 2.95
CA LEU A 45 2.71 -0.35 2.19
C LEU A 45 2.38 0.84 3.09
N TYR A 46 2.64 2.04 2.58
CA TYR A 46 2.22 3.31 3.14
C TYR A 46 1.31 4.01 2.13
N LEU A 47 0.20 4.53 2.62
CA LEU A 47 -0.74 5.32 1.85
C LEU A 47 -1.01 6.62 2.60
N ASP A 48 -0.69 7.74 1.98
CA ASP A 48 -0.86 9.07 2.57
C ASP A 48 -1.88 9.86 1.75
N ASN A 49 -2.94 10.35 2.39
CA ASN A 49 -3.92 11.20 1.74
C ASN A 49 -3.50 12.66 1.84
N PHE A 50 -2.79 13.15 0.82
CA PHE A 50 -2.49 14.59 0.68
C PHE A 50 -3.63 15.41 0.07
N GLY A 51 -4.74 14.76 -0.29
CA GLY A 51 -5.96 15.41 -0.76
C GLY A 51 -6.71 16.16 0.35
N ALA A 52 -7.54 17.13 -0.03
CA ALA A 52 -8.35 17.91 0.89
C ALA A 52 -9.61 17.16 1.38
N ALA A 53 -10.09 16.18 0.61
CA ALA A 53 -11.26 15.39 0.97
C ALA A 53 -10.89 14.05 1.58
N VAL A 54 -11.89 13.43 2.21
CA VAL A 54 -11.78 12.08 2.76
C VAL A 54 -11.73 11.05 1.64
N VAL A 55 -10.79 10.12 1.73
CA VAL A 55 -10.67 8.97 0.82
C VAL A 55 -11.12 7.70 1.56
N ALA A 56 -11.97 6.90 0.95
CA ALA A 56 -12.32 5.56 1.45
C ALA A 56 -11.50 4.51 0.71
N ILE A 57 -10.90 3.59 1.46
CA ILE A 57 -9.99 2.55 0.97
C ILE A 57 -10.61 1.16 1.16
N GLY A 58 -10.43 0.28 0.18
CA GLY A 58 -10.89 -1.11 0.25
C GLY A 58 -9.92 -2.06 -0.46
N PHE A 59 -10.11 -3.35 -0.23
CA PHE A 59 -9.29 -4.42 -0.82
C PHE A 59 -9.90 -5.01 -2.11
N GLU A 60 -11.01 -4.41 -2.57
CA GLU A 60 -11.82 -4.86 -3.70
C GLU A 60 -12.34 -3.65 -4.48
N PRO A 61 -12.57 -3.80 -5.80
CA PRO A 61 -13.02 -2.69 -6.66
C PRO A 61 -14.42 -2.17 -6.33
N ILE A 62 -15.18 -2.88 -5.50
CA ILE A 62 -16.52 -2.50 -5.05
C ILE A 62 -16.51 -1.52 -3.87
N VAL A 63 -15.33 -0.99 -3.49
CA VAL A 63 -15.22 0.01 -2.44
C VAL A 63 -16.11 1.22 -2.74
N THR A 64 -16.89 1.64 -1.75
CA THR A 64 -17.68 2.87 -1.81
C THR A 64 -17.22 3.83 -0.71
N ALA A 65 -17.63 5.10 -0.83
CA ALA A 65 -17.37 6.11 0.19
C ALA A 65 -17.98 5.76 1.57
N THR A 66 -18.89 4.78 1.65
CA THR A 66 -19.56 4.36 2.89
C THR A 66 -19.14 2.97 3.38
N THR A 67 -18.49 2.15 2.55
CA THR A 67 -18.08 0.78 2.91
C THR A 67 -16.56 0.64 3.13
N GLY A 68 -15.76 1.59 2.61
CA GLY A 68 -14.31 1.56 2.77
C GLY A 68 -13.82 2.04 4.14
N ARG A 69 -12.57 1.70 4.45
CA ARG A 69 -11.82 2.28 5.58
C ARG A 69 -11.52 3.74 5.26
N ILE A 70 -11.88 4.62 6.18
CA ILE A 70 -11.70 6.05 6.02
C ILE A 70 -10.23 6.45 6.22
N LEU A 71 -9.67 7.13 5.22
CA LEU A 71 -8.40 7.85 5.26
C LEU A 71 -8.70 9.34 5.16
N ALA A 72 -8.72 10.02 6.31
CA ALA A 72 -8.96 11.46 6.37
C ALA A 72 -7.88 12.26 5.64
N SER A 73 -8.14 13.53 5.35
CA SER A 73 -7.13 14.44 4.81
C SER A 73 -5.94 14.55 5.77
N GLY A 74 -4.73 14.38 5.25
CA GLY A 74 -3.49 14.27 6.03
C GLY A 74 -3.34 12.97 6.81
N GLY A 75 -4.26 12.02 6.64
CA GLY A 75 -4.20 10.71 7.29
C GLY A 75 -3.29 9.73 6.55
N GLU A 76 -2.78 8.77 7.31
CA GLU A 76 -1.94 7.67 6.81
C GLU A 76 -2.58 6.30 7.06
N LEU A 77 -2.33 5.36 6.15
CA LEU A 77 -2.54 3.93 6.36
C LEU A 77 -1.21 3.20 6.13
N THR A 78 -0.70 2.57 7.17
CA THR A 78 0.45 1.65 7.09
C THR A 78 -0.03 0.21 7.18
N LEU A 79 0.42 -0.62 6.25
CA LEU A 79 0.31 -2.08 6.32
C LEU A 79 1.71 -2.69 6.34
N ASP A 80 1.94 -3.63 7.24
CA ASP A 80 3.20 -4.36 7.40
C ASP A 80 2.93 -5.85 7.50
N TRP A 81 3.68 -6.65 6.74
CA TRP A 81 3.50 -8.10 6.68
C TRP A 81 3.56 -8.80 8.04
N MET A 82 4.28 -8.25 9.03
CA MET A 82 4.36 -8.84 10.37
C MET A 82 3.09 -8.62 11.20
N ARG A 83 2.33 -7.56 10.90
CA ARG A 83 1.14 -7.17 11.67
C ARG A 83 -0.16 -7.51 10.94
N ASP A 84 -0.14 -7.34 9.63
CA ASP A 84 -1.32 -7.41 8.77
C ASP A 84 -1.32 -8.69 7.90
N PHE A 85 -0.29 -9.54 8.02
CA PHE A 85 -0.15 -10.79 7.27
C PHE A 85 -0.32 -10.56 5.75
N ASP A 86 -1.08 -11.43 5.09
CA ASP A 86 -1.32 -11.38 3.64
C ASP A 86 -2.11 -10.15 3.20
N LEU A 87 -2.69 -9.39 4.13
CA LEU A 87 -3.47 -8.20 3.79
C LEU A 87 -2.62 -7.15 3.07
N VAL A 88 -1.32 -7.05 3.41
CA VAL A 88 -0.36 -6.16 2.73
C VAL A 88 -0.17 -6.53 1.26
N THR A 89 -0.40 -7.79 0.88
CA THR A 89 -0.21 -8.29 -0.50
C THR A 89 -1.41 -8.04 -1.39
N ARG A 90 -2.60 -7.77 -0.83
CA ARG A 90 -3.84 -7.57 -1.60
C ARG A 90 -3.79 -6.27 -2.39
N ALA A 91 -4.53 -6.22 -3.50
CA ALA A 91 -4.77 -4.98 -4.22
C ALA A 91 -5.51 -3.98 -3.32
N ILE A 92 -5.20 -2.69 -3.47
CA ILE A 92 -5.86 -1.62 -2.75
C ILE A 92 -6.57 -0.73 -3.74
N TRP A 93 -7.83 -0.42 -3.42
CA TRP A 93 -8.71 0.44 -4.18
C TRP A 93 -9.11 1.62 -3.31
N ALA A 94 -9.34 2.77 -3.95
CA ALA A 94 -9.73 4.00 -3.29
C ALA A 94 -10.82 4.72 -4.06
N ILE A 95 -11.67 5.41 -3.32
CA ILE A 95 -12.74 6.27 -3.83
C ILE A 95 -12.90 7.47 -2.90
N SER A 96 -13.28 8.62 -3.44
CA SER A 96 -13.61 9.82 -2.69
C SER A 96 -14.97 10.33 -3.12
N ALA A 97 -15.71 10.97 -2.21
CA ALA A 97 -16.96 11.67 -2.56
C ALA A 97 -16.70 12.93 -3.41
N ALA A 98 -15.45 13.37 -3.55
CA ALA A 98 -15.04 14.52 -4.34
C ALA A 98 -13.89 14.15 -5.30
N SER A 99 -13.77 14.88 -6.41
CA SER A 99 -12.62 14.76 -7.33
C SER A 99 -11.42 15.57 -6.84
N GLY A 100 -10.27 15.39 -7.50
CA GLY A 100 -9.07 16.20 -7.24
C GLY A 100 -8.28 15.79 -5.99
N ASN A 101 -8.51 14.60 -5.45
CA ASN A 101 -7.70 14.06 -4.36
C ASN A 101 -6.54 13.26 -4.94
N SER A 102 -5.42 13.24 -4.21
CA SER A 102 -4.28 12.38 -4.54
C SER A 102 -3.92 11.58 -3.31
N VAL A 103 -3.67 10.29 -3.51
CA VAL A 103 -3.07 9.43 -2.49
C VAL A 103 -1.64 9.15 -2.93
N HIS A 104 -0.70 9.50 -2.06
CA HIS A 104 0.69 9.11 -2.22
C HIS A 104 0.85 7.68 -1.71
N VAL A 105 1.57 6.88 -2.48
CA VAL A 105 1.77 5.46 -2.22
C VAL A 105 3.25 5.20 -2.12
N THR A 106 3.69 4.61 -1.03
CA THR A 106 5.05 4.05 -0.89
C THR A 106 4.93 2.56 -0.61
N GLN A 107 5.52 1.72 -1.46
CA GLN A 107 5.54 0.28 -1.25
C GLN A 107 6.97 -0.25 -1.19
N SER A 108 7.19 -1.22 -0.31
CA SER A 108 8.44 -1.99 -0.25
C SER A 108 8.17 -3.42 -0.68
N THR A 109 8.92 -3.88 -1.68
CA THR A 109 8.81 -5.22 -2.24
C THR A 109 10.15 -5.94 -2.17
N ILE A 110 10.13 -7.22 -1.80
CA ILE A 110 11.33 -8.05 -1.85
C ILE A 110 11.67 -8.33 -3.31
N THR A 111 12.92 -8.11 -3.68
CA THR A 111 13.52 -8.54 -4.94
C THR A 111 14.51 -9.68 -4.62
N GLY A 112 14.68 -10.67 -5.50
CA GLY A 112 15.70 -11.71 -5.32
C GLY A 112 15.25 -13.11 -4.86
N ALA A 113 13.98 -13.48 -5.02
CA ALA A 113 13.63 -14.88 -5.20
C ALA A 113 13.45 -15.10 -6.71
N ASP A 114 14.32 -15.92 -7.30
CA ASP A 114 14.26 -16.31 -8.71
C ASP A 114 12.81 -16.63 -9.10
N ASP A 115 12.36 -16.09 -10.24
CA ASP A 115 11.09 -16.55 -10.82
C ASP A 115 11.18 -18.07 -10.97
N PRO A 116 10.13 -18.85 -10.61
CA PRO A 116 10.12 -20.24 -11.00
C PRO A 116 10.25 -20.27 -12.53
N VAL A 117 11.38 -20.78 -13.00
CA VAL A 117 11.63 -21.02 -14.41
C VAL A 117 10.45 -21.85 -14.91
N ALA A 118 9.73 -21.28 -15.88
CA ALA A 118 8.66 -21.97 -16.59
C ALA A 118 9.19 -23.20 -17.34
#